data_AF-A0A8T2KBZ0-F1
#
_entry.id   AF-A0A8T2KBZ0-F1
#
_cell.length_a   1.000
_cell.length_b   1.000
_cell.length_c   1.000
_cell.angle_alpha   90.00
_cell.angle_beta   90.00
_cell.angle_gamma   90.00
#
_symmetry.space_group_name_H-M   'P 1'
#
loop_
_entity.id
_entity.type
_entity.pdbx_description
1 polymer ?
#
loop_
_entity_poly.entity_id
_entity_poly.type
_entity_poly.pdbx_seq_one_letter_code
_entity_poly.pdbx_strand_id
1 'polypeptide(L)' 'MVSTLHDMVLQAATKYAHENAVCFHASQEPAVFYTYKNMMKLADELAVFLKLYCSNGESCKIGLYCNPGINLPSYIMG' A
#
# COMPACT_ATOMS: atom_id res chain seq x y z
N MET A 1 1.29 12.06 -22.66
CA MET A 1 1.51 10.73 -22.06
C MET A 1 0.34 10.45 -21.15
N VAL A 2 -0.31 9.29 -21.31
CA VAL A 2 -1.32 8.82 -20.34
C VAL A 2 -0.55 8.19 -19.19
N SER A 3 -0.62 8.77 -18.00
CA SER A 3 -0.05 8.19 -16.78
C SER A 3 -1.07 7.26 -16.14
N THR A 4 -0.63 6.08 -15.70
CA THR A 4 -1.47 5.23 -14.88
C THR A 4 -1.67 5.85 -13.50
N LEU A 5 -2.71 5.43 -12.77
CA LEU A 5 -2.87 5.84 -11.37
C LEU A 5 -1.63 5.47 -10.54
N HIS A 6 -1.06 4.29 -10.81
CA HIS A 6 0.16 3.83 -10.18
C HIS A 6 1.35 4.78 -10.43
N ASP A 7 1.54 5.26 -11.67
CA ASP A 7 2.63 6.19 -11.98
C ASP A 7 2.49 7.52 -11.22
N MET A 8 1.28 8.05 -11.12
CA MET A 8 1.01 9.29 -10.38
C MET A 8 1.27 9.12 -8.88
N VAL A 9 0.85 7.98 -8.32
CA VAL A 9 1.07 7.61 -6.92
C VAL A 9 2.56 7.46 -6.64
N LEU A 10 3.29 6.73 -7.48
CA LEU A 10 4.73 6.51 -7.32
C LEU A 10 5.52 7.82 -7.37
N GLN A 11 5.17 8.73 -8.30
CA GLN A 11 5.79 10.06 -8.36
C GLN A 11 5.57 10.87 -7.08
N ALA A 12 4.34 10.90 -6.58
CA ALA A 12 4.03 11.62 -5.34
C ALA A 12 4.72 11.00 -4.13
N ALA A 13 4.67 9.67 -3.98
CA ALA A 13 5.29 8.95 -2.87
C ALA A 13 6.82 9.08 -2.87
N THR A 14 7.45 9.12 -4.05
CA THR A 14 8.89 9.36 -4.18
C THR A 14 9.25 10.79 -3.76
N LYS A 15 8.46 11.78 -4.18
CA LYS A 15 8.68 13.19 -3.85
C LYS A 15 8.59 13.46 -2.34
N TYR A 16 7.69 12.77 -1.64
CA TYR A 16 7.44 12.96 -0.21
C TYR A 16 7.88 11.75 0.64
N ALA A 17 8.92 11.02 0.19
CA ALA A 17 9.30 9.71 0.72
C ALA A 17 9.43 9.64 2.26
N HIS A 18 9.90 10.71 2.90
CA HIS A 18 10.15 10.76 4.34
C HIS A 18 9.01 11.37 5.16
N GLU A 19 7.98 11.91 4.50
CA GLU A 19 6.81 12.47 5.16
C GLU A 19 5.88 11.36 5.64
N ASN A 20 5.17 11.62 6.74
CA ASN A 20 4.13 10.72 7.25
C ASN A 20 2.98 10.61 6.23
N ALA A 21 2.76 9.41 5.70
CA ALA A 21 1.68 9.11 4.77
C ALA A 21 0.42 8.64 5.50
N VAL A 22 0.58 7.89 6.60
CA VAL A 22 -0.53 7.34 7.37
C VAL A 22 -0.20 7.39 8.87
N CYS A 23 -1.22 7.72 9.66
CA CYS A 23 -1.22 7.64 11.11
C CYS A 23 -2.32 6.67 11.54
N PHE A 24 -1.96 5.60 12.23
CA PHE A 24 -2.91 4.66 12.83
C PHE A 24 -3.07 4.99 14.30
N HIS A 25 -4.30 5.26 14.70
CA HIS A 25 -4.64 5.51 16.10
C HIS A 25 -5.53 4.38 16.60
N ALA A 26 -5.02 3.60 17.56
CA ALA A 26 -5.79 2.58 18.26
C ALA A 26 -6.15 3.08 19.67
N SER A 27 -7.28 2.64 20.20
CA SER A 27 -7.80 3.16 21.48
C SER A 27 -6.93 2.83 22.69
N GLN A 28 -6.10 1.78 22.61
CA GLN A 28 -5.26 1.29 23.73
C GLN A 28 -3.76 1.30 23.43
N GLU A 29 -3.35 1.70 22.23
CA GLU A 29 -1.94 1.65 21.81
C GLU A 29 -1.47 3.01 21.27
N PRO A 30 -0.16 3.33 21.39
CA PRO A 30 0.40 4.53 20.81
C PRO A 30 0.15 4.62 19.30
N ALA A 31 0.01 5.85 18.79
CA ALA A 31 -0.17 6.07 17.37
C ALA A 31 1.04 5.57 16.57
N VAL A 32 0.79 4.81 15.52
CA VAL A 32 1.83 4.30 14.62
C VAL A 32 1.84 5.12 13.34
N PHE A 33 3.00 5.61 12.95
CA PHE A 33 3.18 6.43 11.75
C PHE A 33 3.98 5.67 10.69
N TYR A 34 3.51 5.73 9.44
CA TYR A 34 4.22 5.19 8.29
C TYR A 34 4.51 6.30 7.30
N THR A 35 5.77 6.37 6.85
CA THR A 35 6.16 7.28 5.79
C THR A 35 5.75 6.76 4.43
N TYR A 36 5.72 7.62 3.41
CA TYR A 36 5.49 7.20 2.02
C TYR A 36 6.47 6.11 1.59
N LYS A 37 7.74 6.20 1.98
CA LYS A 37 8.75 5.16 1.70
C LYS A 37 8.38 3.81 2.33
N ASN A 38 7.94 3.80 3.58
CA ASN A 38 7.55 2.56 4.26
C ASN A 38 6.32 1.93 3.58
N MET A 39 5.34 2.76 3.20
CA MET A 39 4.13 2.33 2.51
C MET A 39 4.43 1.72 1.13
N MET A 40 5.29 2.36 0.33
CA MET A 40 5.66 1.85 -0.99
C MET A 40 6.41 0.52 -0.87
N LYS A 41 7.30 0.38 0.11
CA LYS A 41 7.98 -0.90 0.37
C LYS A 41 7.00 -2.03 0.69
N LEU A 42 6.01 -1.76 1.55
CA LEU A 42 4.96 -2.75 1.88
C LEU A 42 4.10 -3.10 0.67
N ALA A 43 3.75 -2.10 -0.17
CA ALA A 43 3.02 -2.32 -1.41
C ALA A 43 3.80 -3.21 -2.39
N ASP A 44 5.11 -2.98 -2.55
CA ASP A 44 5.98 -3.81 -3.39
C ASP A 44 6.09 -5.25 -2.87
N GLU A 45 6.30 -5.44 -1.57
CA GLU A 45 6.35 -6.76 -0.92
C GLU A 45 5.03 -7.53 -1.13
N LEU A 46 3.89 -6.84 -0.99
CA LEU A 46 2.58 -7.40 -1.25
C LEU A 46 2.38 -7.75 -2.72
N ALA A 47 2.76 -6.88 -3.65
CA ALA A 47 2.61 -7.13 -5.08
C ALA A 47 3.44 -8.36 -5.52
N VAL A 48 4.65 -8.51 -4.97
CA VAL A 48 5.47 -9.73 -5.18
C VAL A 48 4.77 -10.96 -4.61
N PHE A 49 4.26 -10.88 -3.38
CA PHE A 49 3.50 -11.96 -2.76
C PHE A 49 2.30 -12.37 -3.62
N LEU A 50 1.47 -11.42 -4.04
CA LEU A 50 0.29 -11.69 -4.86
C LEU A 50 0.67 -12.30 -6.22
N LYS A 51 1.72 -11.82 -6.89
CA LYS A 51 2.22 -12.41 -8.14
C LYS A 51 2.66 -13.86 -7.99
N LEU A 52 3.16 -14.26 -6.81
CA LEU A 52 3.57 -15.64 -6.55
C LEU A 52 2.38 -16.59 -6.39
N TYR A 53 1.26 -16.12 -5.84
CA TYR A 53 0.13 -16.96 -5.45
C TYR A 53 -1.12 -16.81 -6.34
N CYS A 54 -1.25 -15.70 -7.06
CA CYS A 54 -2.35 -15.46 -8.00
C CYS A 54 -1.95 -15.92 -9.41
N SER A 55 -2.84 -16.65 -10.09
CA SER A 55 -2.58 -17.17 -11.44
C SER A 55 -2.41 -16.04 -12.47
N ASN A 56 -1.46 -16.19 -13.39
CA ASN A 56 -1.09 -15.21 -14.42
C ASN A 56 -2.14 -14.97 -15.54
N GLY A 57 -3.40 -15.36 -15.35
CA GLY A 57 -4.48 -15.20 -16.34
C GLY A 57 -5.57 -14.27 -15.80
N GLU A 58 -5.83 -13.18 -16.53
CA GLU A 58 -6.90 -12.16 -16.37
C GLU A 58 -7.37 -11.77 -14.96
N SER A 59 -7.38 -10.44 -14.70
CA SER A 59 -7.92 -9.75 -13.52
C SER A 59 -8.22 -10.63 -12.29
N CYS A 60 -7.18 -11.02 -11.55
CA CYS A 60 -7.37 -11.73 -10.29
C CYS A 60 -8.08 -10.80 -9.30
N LYS A 61 -9.25 -11.23 -8.80
CA LYS A 61 -9.99 -10.49 -7.77
C LYS A 61 -9.48 -10.93 -6.39
N ILE A 62 -8.97 -9.97 -5.62
CA ILE A 62 -8.45 -10.21 -4.28
C ILE A 62 -9.49 -9.75 -3.27
N GLY A 63 -10.00 -10.67 -2.46
CA GLY A 63 -10.89 -10.35 -1.35
C GLY A 63 -10.10 -9.81 -0.17
N LEU A 64 -10.30 -8.54 0.17
CA LEU A 64 -9.70 -7.92 1.36
C LEU A 64 -10.68 -8.05 2.54
N TYR A 65 -10.40 -8.96 3.46
CA TYR A 65 -11.10 -9.03 4.75
C TYR A 65 -10.25 -8.34 5.82
N CYS A 66 -10.52 -7.05 6.03
CA CYS A 66 -9.78 -6.24 6.98
C CYS A 66 -10.70 -5.73 8.09
N ASN A 67 -10.40 -6.07 9.34
CA ASN A 67 -10.77 -5.23 10.48
C ASN A 67 -10.01 -3.89 10.31
N PRO A 68 -10.58 -2.70 10.55
CA PRO A 68 -9.87 -1.42 10.41
C PRO A 68 -8.58 -1.44 11.23
N GLY A 69 -7.46 -1.68 10.54
CA GLY A 69 -6.17 -2.02 11.12
C GLY A 69 -5.04 -1.82 10.10
N ILE A 70 -3.81 -1.88 10.61
CA ILE A 70 -2.58 -1.16 10.23
C ILE A 70 -2.11 -1.23 8.75
N ASN A 71 -2.75 -1.98 7.86
CA ASN A 71 -2.19 -2.22 6.51
C ASN A 71 -3.14 -1.92 5.34
N LEU A 72 -4.37 -1.43 5.60
CA LEU A 72 -5.37 -1.22 4.54
C LEU A 72 -4.89 -0.32 3.39
N PRO A 73 -4.18 0.80 3.61
CA PRO A 73 -3.75 1.65 2.51
C PRO A 73 -2.59 1.04 1.68
N SER A 74 -1.76 0.17 2.27
CA SER A 74 -0.72 -0.56 1.51
C SER A 74 -1.33 -1.65 0.63
N TYR A 75 -2.46 -2.24 1.03
CA TYR A 75 -3.21 -3.20 0.22
C TYR A 75 -3.93 -2.59 -0.99
N ILE A 76 -4.12 -1.26 -1.01
CA ILE A 76 -4.79 -0.54 -2.10
C ILE A 76 -3.77 0.03 -3.10
N MET A 77 -2.53 0.26 -2.66
CA MET A 77 -1.48 0.90 -3.46
C MET A 77 -0.62 -0.09 -4.27
N GLY A 78 -0.55 -1.36 -3.85
CA GLY A 78 0.10 -2.46 -4.57
C GLY A 78 -0.88 -3.27 -5.41
#